data_AF-A0AAU2DQA2-F1
#
_entry.id   AF-A0AAU2DQA2-F1
#
_cell.length_a   1.000
_cell.length_b   1.000
_cell.length_c   1.000
_cell.angle_alpha   90.00
_cell.angle_beta   90.00
_cell.angle_gamma   90.00
#
_symmetry.space_group_name_H-M   'P 1'
#
loop_
_entity.id
_entity.type
_entity.pdbx_description
1 polymer ?
#
loop_
_entity_poly.entity_id
_entity_poly.type
_entity_poly.pdbx_seq_one_letter_code
_entity_poly.pdbx_strand_id
1 'polypeptide(L)'
;MPEENLDSTASPESESKPVPFDPVIPTFREWALLKAQQTELTSRMNKLRDKVVAAVQTRGYADHKGSQYIDLPFPIPVGDSEYIRIKRERRVSIVADIEAAESITKQRGESVYRRAFPPVPTLDADELYVLLQEGVLTEEDMDRIMVQKESFAFRGLTT
;
A
#
# COMPACT_ATOMS: atom_id res chain seq x y z
N MET A 1 4.45 66.42 18.72
CA MET A 1 3.01 66.29 18.45
C MET A 1 2.83 66.41 16.95
N PRO A 2 2.09 65.51 16.29
CA PRO A 2 2.61 64.19 15.87
C PRO A 2 2.25 63.85 14.40
N GLU A 3 2.45 62.57 14.02
CA GLU A 3 1.84 61.82 12.89
C GLU A 3 2.49 62.01 11.51
N GLU A 4 2.88 60.99 10.74
CA GLU A 4 2.78 59.53 10.86
C GLU A 4 3.87 58.92 9.97
N ASN A 5 4.64 57.98 10.52
CA ASN A 5 5.49 57.05 9.76
C ASN A 5 4.57 56.03 9.09
N LEU A 6 4.38 56.15 7.77
CA LEU A 6 3.94 55.03 6.95
C LEU A 6 5.19 54.38 6.37
N ASP A 7 5.75 53.48 7.18
CA ASP A 7 6.68 52.44 6.75
C ASP A 7 5.97 51.55 5.73
N SER A 8 6.13 51.90 4.46
CA SER A 8 5.65 51.11 3.34
C SER A 8 6.61 49.93 3.18
N THR A 9 6.39 48.87 3.96
CA THR A 9 7.00 47.57 3.72
C THR A 9 6.45 47.02 2.41
N ALA A 10 7.03 47.46 1.29
CA ALA A 10 6.88 46.80 0.01
C ALA A 10 7.54 45.42 0.12
N SER A 11 6.73 44.41 0.41
CA SER A 11 7.06 43.01 0.13
C SER A 11 7.51 42.93 -1.33
N PRO A 12 8.67 42.30 -1.63
CA PRO A 12 9.10 42.16 -3.01
C PRO A 12 8.03 41.34 -3.74
N GLU A 13 7.36 41.98 -4.70
CA GLU A 13 6.47 41.33 -5.64
C GLU A 13 7.24 40.13 -6.22
N SER A 14 6.75 38.93 -5.94
CA SER A 14 7.30 37.71 -6.51
C SER A 14 7.08 37.78 -8.02
N GLU A 15 8.07 38.25 -8.77
CA GLU A 15 8.10 38.18 -10.22
C GLU A 15 7.90 36.72 -10.62
N SER A 16 6.67 36.39 -11.01
CA SER A 16 6.29 35.07 -11.48
C SER A 16 7.00 34.85 -12.81
N LYS A 17 8.14 34.16 -12.78
CA LYS A 17 8.85 33.75 -13.99
C LYS A 17 7.84 33.04 -14.92
N PRO A 18 7.80 33.37 -16.22
CA PRO A 18 6.88 32.73 -17.14
C PRO A 18 7.16 31.22 -17.16
N VAL A 19 6.15 30.42 -16.81
CA VAL A 19 6.25 28.96 -16.82
C VAL A 19 6.18 28.51 -18.28
N PRO A 20 7.21 27.83 -18.82
CA PRO A 20 7.17 27.33 -20.19
C PRO A 20 6.07 26.27 -20.34
N PHE A 21 5.36 26.30 -21.47
CA PHE A 21 4.38 25.27 -21.80
C PHE A 21 5.09 23.96 -22.11
N ASP A 22 4.75 22.90 -21.36
CA ASP A 22 5.21 21.54 -21.63
C ASP A 22 4.03 20.71 -22.18
N PRO A 23 4.16 20.07 -23.36
CA PRO A 23 3.11 19.23 -23.94
C PRO A 23 2.72 18.01 -23.09
N VAL A 24 3.47 17.67 -22.04
CA VAL A 24 3.10 16.64 -21.05
C VAL A 24 2.01 17.12 -20.08
N ILE A 25 1.83 18.43 -19.90
CA ILE A 25 0.89 19.00 -18.92
C ILE A 25 -0.56 18.53 -19.17
N PRO A 26 -1.09 18.54 -20.41
CA PRO A 26 -2.40 17.97 -20.70
C PRO A 26 -2.51 16.48 -20.32
N THR A 27 -1.49 15.68 -20.61
CA THR A 27 -1.44 14.24 -20.27
C THR A 27 -1.40 14.02 -18.76
N PHE A 28 -0.61 14.80 -18.02
CA PHE A 28 -0.57 14.73 -16.56
C PHE A 28 -1.90 15.17 -15.94
N ARG A 29 -2.56 16.19 -16.50
CA ARG A 29 -3.91 16.60 -16.09
C ARG A 29 -4.92 15.48 -16.28
N GLU A 30 -4.91 14.82 -17.45
CA GLU A 30 -5.78 13.68 -17.70
C GLU A 30 -5.51 12.54 -16.71
N TRP A 31 -4.25 12.18 -16.49
CA TRP A 31 -3.85 11.19 -15.49
C TRP A 31 -4.35 11.55 -14.09
N ALA A 32 -4.20 12.81 -13.65
CA ALA A 32 -4.63 13.27 -12.33
C ALA A 32 -6.16 13.18 -12.17
N LEU A 33 -6.91 13.54 -13.22
CA LEU A 33 -8.37 13.41 -13.23
C LEU A 33 -8.81 11.94 -13.18
N LEU A 34 -8.17 11.06 -13.97
CA LEU A 34 -8.43 9.62 -13.92
C LEU A 34 -8.09 9.03 -12.55
N LYS A 35 -7.02 9.50 -11.90
CA LYS A 35 -6.65 9.06 -10.55
C LYS A 35 -7.68 9.48 -9.49
N ALA A 36 -8.22 10.69 -9.61
CA ALA A 36 -9.31 11.16 -8.75
C ALA A 36 -10.58 10.32 -8.97
N GLN A 37 -10.98 10.07 -10.22
CA GLN A 37 -12.12 9.22 -10.55
C GLN A 37 -11.94 7.79 -10.05
N GLN A 38 -10.76 7.19 -10.21
CA GLN A 38 -10.44 5.86 -9.67
C GLN A 38 -10.66 5.82 -8.15
N THR A 39 -10.21 6.85 -7.45
CA THR A 39 -10.36 6.96 -5.99
C THR A 39 -11.84 7.06 -5.59
N GLU A 40 -12.62 7.88 -6.28
CA GLU A 40 -14.05 8.03 -6.05
C GLU A 40 -14.82 6.73 -6.32
N LEU A 41 -14.57 6.09 -7.47
CA LEU A 41 -15.19 4.82 -7.85
C LEU A 41 -14.84 3.71 -6.86
N THR A 42 -13.60 3.65 -6.40
CA THR A 42 -13.16 2.69 -5.37
C THR A 42 -13.90 2.92 -4.05
N SER A 43 -14.02 4.18 -3.63
CA SER A 43 -14.78 4.55 -2.42
C SER A 43 -16.26 4.17 -2.53
N ARG A 44 -16.89 4.48 -3.67
CA ARG A 44 -18.30 4.12 -3.95
C ARG A 44 -18.50 2.60 -3.98
N MET A 45 -17.61 1.87 -4.63
CA MET A 45 -17.64 0.40 -4.68
C MET A 45 -17.53 -0.22 -3.29
N ASN A 46 -16.63 0.28 -2.45
CA ASN A 46 -16.50 -0.17 -1.05
C ASN A 46 -17.79 0.07 -0.26
N LYS A 47 -18.38 1.26 -0.35
CA LYS A 47 -19.67 1.56 0.31
C LYS A 47 -20.80 0.63 -0.16
N LEU A 48 -20.87 0.33 -1.46
CA LEU A 48 -21.86 -0.62 -2.00
C LEU A 48 -21.60 -2.04 -1.53
N ARG A 49 -20.34 -2.49 -1.54
CA ARG A 49 -19.94 -3.79 -1.00
C ARG A 49 -20.37 -3.93 0.45
N ASP A 50 -20.11 -2.94 1.28
CA ASP A 50 -20.45 -3.01 2.72
C ASP A 50 -21.97 -3.11 2.94
N LYS A 51 -22.78 -2.39 2.15
CA LYS A 51 -24.24 -2.55 2.14
C LYS A 51 -24.68 -3.96 1.73
N VAL A 52 -24.05 -4.52 0.69
CA VAL A 52 -24.33 -5.88 0.21
C VAL A 52 -23.95 -6.92 1.25
N VAL A 53 -22.80 -6.75 1.92
CA VAL A 53 -22.36 -7.64 3.01
C VAL A 53 -23.36 -7.63 4.16
N ALA A 54 -23.80 -6.45 4.61
CA ALA A 54 -24.81 -6.33 5.67
C ALA A 54 -26.14 -6.99 5.28
N ALA A 55 -26.56 -6.84 4.02
CA ALA A 55 -27.74 -7.52 3.49
C ALA A 55 -27.60 -9.04 3.53
N VAL A 56 -26.48 -9.59 3.07
CA VAL A 56 -26.20 -11.04 3.07
C VAL A 56 -26.15 -11.60 4.50
N GLN A 57 -25.57 -10.86 5.44
CA GLN A 57 -25.54 -11.26 6.85
C GLN A 57 -26.92 -11.31 7.49
N THR A 58 -27.80 -10.38 7.12
CA THR A 58 -29.12 -10.23 7.76
C THR A 58 -30.19 -11.12 7.13
N ARG A 59 -30.18 -11.27 5.81
CA ARG A 59 -31.25 -11.90 5.03
C ARG A 59 -30.82 -13.14 4.27
N GLY A 60 -29.51 -13.39 4.19
CA GLY A 60 -28.97 -14.54 3.49
C GLY A 60 -29.10 -15.84 4.29
N TYR A 61 -28.92 -16.96 3.59
CA TYR A 61 -28.83 -18.28 4.21
C TYR A 61 -27.39 -18.77 4.19
N ALA A 62 -27.02 -19.60 5.17
CA ALA A 62 -25.68 -20.16 5.28
C ALA A 62 -25.62 -21.59 4.71
N ASP A 63 -24.49 -21.96 4.12
CA ASP A 63 -24.17 -23.36 3.84
C ASP A 63 -23.51 -24.05 5.04
N HIS A 64 -23.30 -25.37 4.93
CA HIS A 64 -22.61 -26.18 5.92
C HIS A 64 -21.14 -25.78 6.16
N LYS A 65 -20.54 -25.00 5.25
CA LYS A 65 -19.17 -24.47 5.38
C LYS A 65 -19.15 -23.08 6.03
N GLY A 66 -20.31 -22.48 6.28
CA GLY A 66 -20.48 -21.15 6.85
C GLY A 66 -20.39 -20.00 5.85
N SER A 67 -20.37 -20.27 4.54
CA SER A 67 -20.55 -19.22 3.53
C SER A 67 -22.01 -18.80 3.47
N GLN A 68 -22.28 -17.53 3.19
CA GLN A 68 -23.64 -16.97 3.16
C GLN A 68 -24.03 -16.56 1.75
N TYR A 69 -25.32 -16.69 1.43
CA TYR A 69 -25.84 -16.46 0.08
C TYR A 69 -27.17 -15.69 0.11
N ILE A 70 -27.39 -14.89 -0.95
CA ILE A 70 -28.71 -14.36 -1.32
C ILE A 70 -28.94 -14.68 -2.79
N ASP A 71 -30.01 -15.39 -3.10
CA ASP A 71 -30.47 -15.57 -4.47
C ASP A 71 -31.06 -14.27 -5.02
N LEU A 72 -30.72 -13.94 -6.27
CA LEU A 72 -31.30 -12.80 -6.94
C LEU A 72 -32.63 -13.21 -7.58
N PRO A 73 -33.68 -12.36 -7.50
CA PRO A 73 -34.98 -12.67 -8.08
C PRO A 73 -34.94 -12.71 -9.62
N PHE A 74 -33.92 -12.12 -10.23
CA PHE A 74 -33.65 -12.14 -11.66
C PHE A 74 -32.14 -11.99 -11.89
N PRO A 75 -31.58 -12.53 -12.99
CA PRO A 75 -30.18 -12.34 -13.35
C PRO A 75 -29.84 -10.86 -13.60
N ILE A 76 -28.66 -10.43 -13.16
CA ILE A 76 -28.14 -9.08 -13.42
C ILE A 76 -26.99 -9.18 -14.45
N PRO A 77 -27.16 -8.71 -15.69
CA PRO A 77 -26.12 -8.77 -16.71
C PRO A 77 -25.00 -7.76 -16.43
N VAL A 78 -23.74 -8.20 -16.56
CA VAL A 78 -22.52 -7.40 -16.42
C VAL A 78 -21.49 -7.89 -17.45
N GLY A 79 -21.30 -7.11 -18.51
CA GLY A 79 -20.45 -7.52 -19.64
C GLY A 79 -21.00 -8.78 -20.32
N ASP A 80 -20.14 -9.78 -20.51
CA ASP A 80 -20.49 -11.06 -21.13
C ASP A 80 -20.97 -12.12 -20.11
N SER A 81 -21.37 -11.71 -18.92
CA SER A 81 -21.77 -12.61 -17.83
C SER A 81 -22.98 -12.07 -17.07
N GLU A 82 -23.62 -12.93 -16.28
CA GLU A 82 -24.73 -12.53 -15.41
C GLU A 82 -24.52 -13.02 -13.97
N TYR A 83 -24.98 -12.21 -13.01
CA TYR A 83 -25.04 -12.58 -11.61
C TYR A 83 -26.44 -13.10 -11.28
N ILE A 84 -26.51 -14.33 -10.77
CA ILE A 84 -27.76 -14.97 -10.30
C ILE A 84 -27.86 -15.06 -8.78
N ARG A 85 -26.73 -14.89 -8.07
CA ARG A 85 -26.63 -15.01 -6.62
C ARG A 85 -25.49 -14.15 -6.07
N ILE A 86 -25.66 -13.63 -4.87
CA ILE A 86 -24.62 -12.97 -4.10
C ILE A 86 -24.03 -13.98 -3.12
N LYS A 87 -22.71 -14.22 -3.17
CA LYS A 87 -21.98 -15.10 -2.23
C LYS A 87 -21.05 -14.28 -1.34
N ARG A 88 -21.19 -14.43 -0.02
CA ARG A 88 -20.19 -14.05 0.97
C ARG A 88 -19.45 -15.31 1.41
N GLU A 89 -18.28 -15.51 0.84
CA GLU A 89 -17.46 -16.68 1.10
C GLU A 89 -16.80 -16.60 2.48
N ARG A 90 -16.94 -17.68 3.27
CA ARG A 90 -16.18 -17.82 4.51
C ARG A 90 -14.77 -18.28 4.18
N ARG A 91 -13.78 -17.46 4.53
CA ARG A 91 -12.36 -17.82 4.50
C ARG A 91 -11.86 -17.93 5.92
N VAL A 92 -11.31 -19.09 6.26
CA VAL A 92 -10.64 -19.32 7.55
C VAL A 92 -9.15 -19.42 7.25
N SER A 93 -8.40 -18.38 7.60
CA SER A 93 -6.95 -18.40 7.55
C SER A 93 -6.44 -18.92 8.89
N ILE A 94 -5.77 -20.07 8.89
CA ILE A 94 -5.05 -20.55 10.07
C ILE A 94 -3.67 -19.92 10.02
N VAL A 95 -3.42 -18.94 10.88
CA VAL A 95 -2.12 -18.29 11.03
C VAL A 95 -1.50 -18.78 12.33
N ALA A 96 -0.22 -19.13 12.29
CA ALA A 96 0.51 -19.48 13.50
C ALA A 96 0.65 -18.24 14.38
N ASP A 97 0.28 -18.37 15.65
CA ASP A 97 0.61 -17.37 16.66
C ASP A 97 2.11 -17.49 16.96
N ILE A 98 2.86 -16.49 16.51
CA ILE A 98 4.33 -16.51 16.57
C ILE A 98 4.80 -16.47 18.03
N GLU A 99 4.15 -15.69 18.89
CA GLU A 99 4.53 -15.56 20.30
C GLU A 99 4.25 -16.87 21.06
N ALA A 100 3.07 -17.46 20.84
CA ALA A 100 2.74 -18.76 21.42
C ALA A 100 3.67 -19.85 20.89
N ALA A 101 3.94 -19.86 19.57
CA ALA A 101 4.85 -20.82 18.95
C ALA A 101 6.27 -20.69 19.50
N GLU A 102 6.79 -19.47 19.63
CA GLU A 102 8.12 -19.20 20.19
C GLU A 102 8.20 -19.64 21.65
N SER A 103 7.22 -19.27 22.48
CA SER A 103 7.17 -19.66 23.89
C SER A 103 7.13 -21.19 24.06
N ILE A 104 6.25 -21.87 23.32
CA ILE A 104 6.11 -23.33 23.37
C ILE A 104 7.39 -24.01 22.87
N THR A 105 7.93 -23.58 21.74
CA THR A 105 9.11 -24.23 21.14
C THR A 105 10.36 -24.03 21.99
N LYS A 106 10.55 -22.85 22.60
CA LYS A 106 11.61 -22.61 23.61
C LYS A 106 11.47 -23.53 24.82
N GLN A 107 10.26 -23.71 25.35
CA GLN A 107 9.99 -24.63 26.47
C GLN A 107 10.24 -26.11 26.12
N ARG A 108 10.04 -26.49 24.85
CA ARG A 108 10.26 -27.87 24.36
C ARG A 108 11.73 -28.18 24.04
N GLY A 109 12.60 -27.18 24.09
CA GLY A 109 14.05 -27.30 23.97
C GLY A 109 14.62 -26.67 22.70
N GLU A 110 15.91 -26.34 22.76
CA GLU A 110 16.64 -25.62 21.70
C GLU A 110 16.58 -26.29 20.33
N SER A 111 16.60 -27.63 20.28
CA SER A 111 16.51 -28.38 19.03
C SER A 111 15.15 -28.25 18.35
N VAL A 112 14.07 -28.12 19.14
CA VAL A 112 12.71 -27.89 18.64
C VAL A 112 12.58 -26.44 18.19
N TYR A 113 13.11 -25.50 18.97
CA TYR A 113 13.13 -24.08 18.65
C TYR A 113 13.83 -23.81 17.31
N ARG A 114 15.08 -24.26 17.11
CA ARG A 114 15.82 -24.04 15.85
C ARG A 114 15.18 -24.66 14.61
N ARG A 115 14.40 -25.75 14.78
CA ARG A 115 13.65 -26.36 13.66
C ARG A 115 12.43 -25.53 13.27
N ALA A 116 11.78 -24.89 14.24
CA ALA A 116 10.61 -24.04 14.00
C ALA A 116 11.00 -22.60 13.61
N PHE A 117 12.12 -22.11 14.15
CA PHE A 117 12.69 -20.77 13.93
C PHE A 117 14.13 -20.92 13.40
N PRO A 118 14.31 -21.34 12.14
CA PRO A 118 15.64 -21.46 11.56
C PRO A 118 16.29 -20.07 11.49
N PRO A 119 17.58 -19.93 11.83
CA PRO A 119 18.30 -18.70 11.63
C PRO A 119 18.31 -18.38 10.13
N VAL A 120 17.75 -17.24 9.76
CA VAL A 120 17.78 -16.77 8.38
C VAL A 120 19.09 -15.98 8.22
N PRO A 121 19.98 -16.36 7.30
CA PRO A 121 21.16 -15.57 7.00
C PRO A 121 20.71 -14.20 6.54
N THR A 122 21.02 -13.18 7.34
CA THR A 122 20.72 -11.79 7.04
C THR A 122 22.03 -11.13 6.62
N LEU A 123 22.01 -10.46 5.47
CA LEU A 123 23.17 -9.69 5.02
C LEU A 123 23.37 -8.54 6.01
N ASP A 124 24.52 -8.51 6.67
CA ASP A 124 24.94 -7.38 7.50
C ASP A 124 25.67 -6.38 6.61
N ALA A 125 25.02 -5.25 6.33
CA ALA A 125 25.58 -4.23 5.46
C ALA A 125 26.78 -3.52 6.09
N ASP A 126 26.85 -3.43 7.41
CA ASP A 126 27.96 -2.77 8.11
C ASP A 126 29.20 -3.69 8.08
N GLU A 127 29.00 -4.99 8.24
CA GLU A 127 30.07 -5.99 8.14
C GLU A 127 30.70 -6.04 6.74
N LEU A 128 29.94 -5.79 5.67
CA LEU A 128 30.50 -5.67 4.31
C LEU A 128 31.54 -4.55 4.20
N TYR A 129 31.33 -3.43 4.89
CA TYR A 129 32.30 -2.33 4.90
C TYR A 129 33.55 -2.66 5.71
N VAL A 130 33.41 -3.41 6.81
CA VAL A 130 34.55 -3.94 7.57
C VAL A 130 35.39 -4.86 6.68
N LEU A 131 34.74 -5.79 5.97
CA LEU A 131 35.41 -6.72 5.05
C LEU A 131 36.09 -6.00 3.87
N LEU A 132 35.57 -4.87 3.42
CA LEU A 132 36.25 -3.99 2.46
C LEU A 132 37.52 -3.36 3.07
N GLN A 133 37.43 -2.81 4.28
CA GLN A 133 38.58 -2.19 4.97
C GLN A 133 39.69 -3.20 5.28
N GLU A 134 39.32 -4.44 5.59
CA GLU A 134 40.24 -5.56 5.81
C GLU A 134 40.83 -6.11 4.48
N GLY A 135 40.34 -5.64 3.34
CA GLY A 135 40.78 -6.08 2.00
C GLY A 135 40.29 -7.46 1.59
N VAL A 136 39.30 -8.01 2.30
CA VAL A 136 38.65 -9.29 1.97
C VAL A 136 37.69 -9.11 0.79
N LEU A 137 36.99 -7.98 0.75
CA LEU A 137 36.19 -7.54 -0.40
C LEU A 137 36.93 -6.44 -1.14
N THR A 138 36.79 -6.39 -2.45
CA THR A 138 37.29 -5.29 -3.27
C THR A 138 36.23 -4.21 -3.46
N GLU A 139 36.64 -3.02 -3.89
CA GLU A 139 35.69 -1.95 -4.28
C GLU A 139 34.76 -2.44 -5.42
N GLU A 140 35.29 -3.24 -6.37
CA GLU A 140 34.49 -3.83 -7.45
C GLU A 140 33.42 -4.81 -6.93
N ASP A 141 33.72 -5.56 -5.85
CA ASP A 141 32.74 -6.45 -5.23
C ASP A 141 31.62 -5.64 -4.56
N MET A 142 31.98 -4.56 -3.87
CA MET A 142 31.03 -3.69 -3.19
C MET A 142 30.09 -2.97 -4.16
N ASP A 143 30.59 -2.52 -5.30
CA ASP A 143 29.77 -1.89 -6.35
C ASP A 143 28.73 -2.87 -6.94
N ARG A 144 29.06 -4.17 -6.99
CA ARG A 144 28.11 -5.19 -7.44
C ARG A 144 27.07 -5.54 -6.38
N ILE A 145 27.44 -5.48 -5.11
CA ILE A 145 26.53 -5.80 -3.99
C ILE A 145 25.57 -4.64 -3.72
N MET A 146 26.05 -3.40 -3.74
CA MET A 146 25.29 -2.20 -3.41
C MET A 146 24.58 -1.62 -4.64
N VAL A 147 23.52 -2.30 -5.08
CA VAL A 147 22.73 -1.86 -6.23
C VAL A 147 21.77 -0.73 -5.83
N GLN A 148 22.03 0.48 -6.33
CA GLN A 148 21.10 1.60 -6.18
C GLN A 148 19.85 1.35 -7.02
N LYS A 149 18.69 1.19 -6.37
CA LYS A 149 17.39 1.09 -7.04
C LYS A 149 16.59 2.36 -6.84
N GLU A 150 16.46 3.14 -7.90
CA GLU A 150 15.57 4.30 -7.89
C GLU A 150 14.11 3.87 -8.10
N SER A 151 13.20 4.49 -7.36
CA SER A 151 11.76 4.35 -7.58
C SER A 151 11.13 5.73 -7.55
N PHE A 152 10.36 6.04 -8.59
CA PHE A 152 9.68 7.31 -8.75
C PHE A 152 8.17 7.13 -8.55
N ALA A 153 7.56 8.05 -7.81
CA ALA A 153 6.12 8.10 -7.62
C ALA A 153 5.63 9.51 -7.94
N PHE A 154 4.60 9.63 -8.76
CA PHE A 154 3.96 10.92 -9.01
C PHE A 154 3.18 11.35 -7.77
N ARG A 155 3.51 12.52 -7.23
CA ARG A 155 2.74 13.20 -6.17
C ARG A 155 2.41 14.61 -6.64
N GLY A 156 1.14 14.99 -6.54
CA GLY A 156 0.75 16.39 -6.65
C GLY A 156 1.19 17.12 -5.39
N LEU A 157 1.99 18.19 -5.55
CA LEU A 157 2.31 19.09 -4.44
C LEU A 157 1.20 20.14 -4.34
N THR A 158 0.60 20.27 -3.17
CA THR A 158 -0.36 21.34 -2.85
C THR A 158 0.35 22.40 -2.03
N THR A 159 0.21 23.68 -2.39
CA THR A 159 0.55 24.82 -1.52
C THR A 159 -0.45 24.97 -0.38
#